data_AF-A0A847SKJ5-F1
#
_entry.id   AF-A0A847SKJ5-F1
#
_cell.length_a   1.000
_cell.length_b   1.000
_cell.length_c   1.000
_cell.angle_alpha   90.00
_cell.angle_beta   90.00
_cell.angle_gamma   90.00
#
_symmetry.space_group_name_H-M   'P 1'
#
loop_
_entity.id
_entity.type
_entity.pdbx_description
1 polymer ?
#
loop_
_entity_poly.entity_id
_entity_poly.type
_entity_poly.pdbx_seq_one_letter_code
_entity_poly.pdbx_strand_id
1 'polypeptide(L)'
;MIRHFRKISCVLLLITLMGNATAQKEIASLPVANDSSYGYTAANPVKLKKGTVEKSILHTMDYLAGLVTADNQALVLVKRSSVPAPGRSSTAVSERFGVAKPGILDKYVFVTATSKDTITLFVDIYNRSKTMIPAGLKYVQP
;
A
#
# COMPACT_ATOMS: atom_id res chain seq x y z
N MET A 1 -22.59 -38.33 -3.41
CA MET A 1 -22.27 -36.94 -3.83
C MET A 1 -21.42 -36.12 -2.84
N ILE A 2 -21.00 -36.64 -1.67
CA ILE A 2 -20.30 -35.85 -0.63
C ILE A 2 -18.75 -35.81 -0.83
N ARG A 3 -18.17 -36.69 -1.65
CA ARG A 3 -16.70 -36.77 -1.85
C ARG A 3 -16.11 -35.70 -2.79
N HIS A 4 -16.91 -35.10 -3.68
CA HIS A 4 -16.42 -34.08 -4.63
C HIS A 4 -16.34 -32.68 -4.02
N PHE A 5 -17.21 -32.34 -3.07
CA PHE A 5 -17.20 -31.05 -2.37
C PHE A 5 -15.91 -30.82 -1.55
N ARG A 6 -15.39 -31.88 -0.91
CA ARG A 6 -14.14 -31.83 -0.14
C ARG A 6 -12.90 -31.54 -1.00
N LYS A 7 -12.87 -32.04 -2.25
CA LYS A 7 -11.74 -31.83 -3.17
C LYS A 7 -11.75 -30.41 -3.76
N ILE A 8 -12.95 -29.88 -4.09
CA ILE A 8 -13.11 -28.52 -4.62
C ILE A 8 -12.70 -27.47 -3.57
N SER A 9 -13.03 -27.72 -2.29
CA SER A 9 -12.68 -26.82 -1.19
C SER A 9 -11.15 -26.71 -0.95
N CYS A 10 -10.40 -27.81 -1.05
CA CYS A 10 -8.92 -27.75 -0.97
C CYS A 10 -8.28 -27.03 -2.17
N VAL A 11 -8.82 -27.22 -3.38
CA VAL A 11 -8.27 -26.56 -4.59
C VAL A 11 -8.50 -25.05 -4.54
N LEU A 12 -9.67 -24.59 -4.08
CA LEU A 12 -9.92 -23.15 -3.90
C LEU A 12 -9.01 -22.52 -2.83
N LEU A 13 -8.75 -23.23 -1.73
CA LEU A 13 -7.84 -22.77 -0.67
C LEU A 13 -6.38 -22.66 -1.16
N LEU A 14 -5.94 -23.59 -2.01
CA LEU A 14 -4.59 -23.55 -2.59
C LEU A 14 -4.41 -22.38 -3.57
N ILE A 15 -5.44 -22.05 -4.35
CA ILE A 15 -5.36 -20.94 -5.32
C ILE A 15 -5.26 -19.58 -4.61
N THR A 16 -5.96 -19.38 -3.50
CA THR A 16 -5.90 -18.12 -2.74
C THR A 16 -4.55 -17.94 -2.04
N LEU A 17 -3.96 -19.02 -1.52
CA LEU A 17 -2.63 -18.98 -0.88
C LEU A 17 -1.50 -18.66 -1.87
N MET A 18 -1.54 -19.23 -3.08
CA MET A 18 -0.52 -18.96 -4.11
C MET A 18 -0.58 -17.52 -4.64
N GLY A 19 -1.77 -16.93 -4.73
CA GLY A 19 -1.95 -15.53 -5.15
C GLY A 19 -1.20 -14.55 -4.24
N ASN A 20 -1.35 -14.70 -2.92
CA ASN A 20 -0.72 -13.80 -1.95
C ASN A 20 0.82 -13.90 -1.95
N ALA A 21 1.37 -15.12 -2.09
CA ALA A 21 2.82 -15.32 -2.11
C ALA A 21 3.51 -14.63 -3.30
N THR A 22 2.86 -14.61 -4.47
CA THR A 22 3.42 -13.95 -5.67
C THR A 22 3.47 -12.43 -5.54
N ALA A 23 2.43 -11.81 -4.96
CA ALA A 23 2.38 -10.37 -4.75
C ALA A 23 3.45 -9.89 -3.75
N GLN A 24 3.65 -10.65 -2.66
CA GLN A 24 4.67 -10.33 -1.65
C GLN A 24 6.10 -10.45 -2.21
N LYS A 25 6.36 -11.45 -3.05
CA LYS A 25 7.66 -11.62 -3.71
C LYS A 25 7.99 -10.46 -4.66
N GLU A 26 6.99 -9.97 -5.39
CA GLU A 26 7.13 -8.79 -6.26
C GLU A 26 7.54 -7.55 -5.44
N ILE A 27 6.85 -7.29 -4.33
CA ILE A 27 7.12 -6.14 -3.46
C ILE A 27 8.50 -6.25 -2.80
N ALA A 28 8.89 -7.45 -2.35
CA ALA A 28 10.19 -7.70 -1.74
C ALA A 28 11.38 -7.43 -2.70
N SER A 29 11.14 -7.48 -4.02
CA SER A 29 12.16 -7.18 -5.03
C SER A 29 12.26 -5.70 -5.42
N LEU A 30 11.42 -4.82 -4.85
CA LEU A 30 11.42 -3.42 -5.22
C LEU A 30 12.69 -2.72 -4.72
N PRO A 31 13.30 -1.83 -5.54
CA PRO A 31 14.44 -1.06 -5.11
C PRO A 31 14.02 0.00 -4.09
N VAL A 32 14.95 0.37 -3.22
CA VAL A 32 14.82 1.54 -2.33
C VAL A 32 15.03 2.81 -3.16
N ALA A 33 14.23 3.84 -2.91
CA ALA A 33 14.35 5.13 -3.54
C ALA A 33 15.57 5.89 -3.00
N ASN A 34 16.32 6.53 -3.90
CA ASN A 34 17.42 7.43 -3.52
C ASN A 34 16.93 8.83 -3.15
N ASP A 35 15.72 9.20 -3.59
CA ASP A 35 15.09 10.48 -3.30
C ASP A 35 14.42 10.44 -1.91
N SER A 36 14.88 11.30 -1.00
CA SER A 36 14.38 11.37 0.37
C SER A 36 12.95 11.90 0.48
N SER A 37 12.40 12.50 -0.58
CA SER A 37 11.01 12.98 -0.59
C SER A 37 10.01 11.93 -1.07
N TYR A 38 10.48 10.83 -1.66
CA TYR A 38 9.64 9.79 -2.26
C TYR A 38 8.81 9.07 -1.19
N GLY A 39 7.50 9.13 -1.35
CA GLY A 39 6.50 8.62 -0.41
C GLY A 39 6.20 9.55 0.76
N TYR A 40 7.09 10.49 1.11
CA TYR A 40 6.95 11.34 2.30
C TYR A 40 6.23 12.65 2.05
N THR A 41 5.91 12.97 0.80
CA THR A 41 5.21 14.21 0.44
C THR A 41 4.06 13.93 -0.54
N ALA A 42 3.03 14.79 -0.52
CA ALA A 42 1.95 14.72 -1.49
C ALA A 42 2.42 14.98 -2.94
N ALA A 43 3.54 15.70 -3.12
CA ALA A 43 4.14 15.98 -4.43
C ALA A 43 4.92 14.80 -5.00
N ASN A 44 5.40 13.90 -4.14
CA ASN A 44 6.13 12.72 -4.55
C ASN A 44 5.57 11.48 -3.83
N PRO A 45 4.32 11.07 -4.08
CA PRO A 45 3.70 9.95 -3.38
C PRO A 45 4.21 8.61 -3.89
N VAL A 46 4.05 7.56 -3.09
CA VAL A 46 4.23 6.18 -3.55
C VAL A 46 3.08 5.83 -4.49
N LYS A 47 3.38 5.48 -5.74
CA LYS A 47 2.36 5.08 -6.71
C LYS A 47 2.18 3.57 -6.69
N LEU A 48 0.98 3.13 -6.32
CA LEU A 48 0.62 1.72 -6.09
C LEU A 48 -0.56 1.27 -6.97
N LYS A 49 -0.74 1.91 -8.13
CA LYS A 49 -1.77 1.52 -9.09
C LYS A 49 -1.51 0.12 -9.64
N LYS A 50 -2.37 -0.85 -9.30
CA LYS A 50 -2.37 -2.22 -9.83
C LYS A 50 -3.75 -2.61 -10.35
N GLY A 51 -3.93 -2.63 -11.67
CA GLY A 51 -5.20 -3.02 -12.30
C GLY A 51 -6.39 -2.13 -11.90
N THR A 52 -7.43 -2.72 -11.31
CA THR A 52 -8.62 -2.01 -10.82
C THR A 52 -8.30 -1.19 -9.55
N VAL A 53 -9.21 -0.30 -9.13
CA VAL A 53 -9.06 0.45 -7.87
C VAL A 53 -8.99 -0.52 -6.68
N GLU A 54 -9.89 -1.51 -6.63
CA GLU A 54 -9.91 -2.53 -5.59
C GLU A 54 -8.59 -3.31 -5.49
N LYS A 55 -8.04 -3.77 -6.61
CA LYS A 55 -6.72 -4.43 -6.64
C LYS A 55 -5.59 -3.51 -6.19
N SER A 56 -5.71 -2.20 -6.43
CA SER A 56 -4.73 -1.21 -5.98
C SER A 56 -4.82 -0.97 -4.47
N ILE A 57 -6.03 -1.02 -3.90
CA ILE A 57 -6.24 -0.95 -2.45
C ILE A 57 -5.61 -2.18 -1.78
N LEU A 58 -5.90 -3.39 -2.28
CA LEU A 58 -5.31 -4.62 -1.73
C LEU A 58 -3.78 -4.60 -1.84
N HIS A 59 -3.24 -4.22 -3.00
CA HIS A 59 -1.80 -4.07 -3.20
C HIS A 59 -1.18 -3.04 -2.25
N THR A 60 -1.90 -1.97 -1.93
CA THR A 60 -1.46 -0.97 -0.94
C THR A 60 -1.40 -1.56 0.46
N MET A 61 -2.38 -2.38 0.85
CA MET A 61 -2.38 -3.05 2.16
C MET A 61 -1.20 -4.02 2.26
N ASP A 62 -0.97 -4.85 1.25
CA ASP A 62 0.17 -5.78 1.21
C ASP A 62 1.50 -5.03 1.28
N TYR A 63 1.63 -3.95 0.51
CA TYR A 63 2.82 -3.11 0.47
C TYR A 63 3.11 -2.49 1.85
N LEU A 64 2.13 -1.84 2.46
CA LEU A 64 2.30 -1.15 3.75
C LEU A 64 2.52 -2.11 4.92
N ALA A 65 1.89 -3.29 4.90
CA ALA A 65 2.00 -4.27 5.98
C ALA A 65 3.42 -4.82 6.15
N GLY A 66 4.19 -4.93 5.06
CA GLY A 66 5.58 -5.39 5.10
C GLY A 66 6.61 -4.28 5.30
N LEU A 67 6.20 -3.00 5.39
CA LEU A 67 7.17 -1.93 5.62
C LEU A 67 7.64 -1.91 7.07
N VAL A 68 8.97 -1.88 7.22
CA VAL A 68 9.65 -1.62 8.48
C VAL A 68 10.72 -0.56 8.25
N THR A 69 11.16 0.09 9.33
CA THR A 69 12.33 0.98 9.25
C THR A 69 13.60 0.18 8.94
N ALA A 70 14.65 0.86 8.46
CA ALA A 70 15.93 0.22 8.15
C ALA A 70 16.51 -0.58 9.35
N ASP A 71 16.31 -0.10 10.57
CA ASP A 71 16.68 -0.71 11.85
C ASP A 71 15.66 -1.75 12.37
N ASN A 72 14.70 -2.19 11.55
CA ASN A 72 13.69 -3.22 11.81
C ASN A 72 12.59 -2.85 12.82
N GLN A 73 12.27 -1.57 12.99
CA GLN A 73 11.09 -1.21 13.78
C GLN A 73 9.82 -1.40 12.95
N ALA A 74 8.85 -2.09 13.53
CA ALA A 74 7.52 -2.22 12.96
C ALA A 74 6.80 -0.87 12.92
N LEU A 75 6.01 -0.66 11.86
CA LEU A 75 5.17 0.51 11.70
C LEU A 75 3.75 0.22 12.15
N VAL A 76 3.27 0.95 13.15
CA VAL A 76 1.90 0.84 13.66
C VAL A 76 1.06 1.95 13.05
N LEU A 77 0.03 1.60 12.28
CA LEU A 77 -0.87 2.58 11.67
C LEU A 77 -1.67 3.31 12.76
N VAL A 78 -1.52 4.62 12.83
CA VAL A 78 -2.29 5.49 13.74
C VAL A 78 -3.49 6.09 13.04
N LYS A 79 -3.30 6.57 11.81
CA LYS A 79 -4.35 7.30 11.09
C LYS A 79 -4.22 7.11 9.58
N ARG A 80 -5.38 6.94 8.93
CA ARG A 80 -5.54 7.11 7.49
C ARG A 80 -6.46 8.29 7.23
N SER A 81 -6.15 9.10 6.22
CA SER A 81 -6.99 10.21 5.77
C SER A 81 -6.78 10.48 4.29
N SER A 82 -7.71 11.16 3.64
CA SER A 82 -7.59 11.57 2.25
C SER A 82 -7.07 13.00 2.14
N VAL A 83 -6.14 13.24 1.21
CA VAL A 83 -5.63 14.59 0.91
C VAL A 83 -5.66 14.85 -0.60
N PRO A 84 -5.89 16.08 -1.06
CA PRO A 84 -5.80 16.39 -2.48
C PRO A 84 -4.36 16.22 -2.97
N ALA A 85 -4.19 15.70 -4.19
CA ALA A 85 -2.91 15.74 -4.88
C ALA A 85 -2.53 17.21 -5.18
N PRO A 86 -1.22 17.56 -5.24
CA PRO A 86 -0.81 18.92 -5.51
C PRO A 86 -1.38 19.46 -6.83
N GLY A 87 -1.78 20.73 -6.81
CA GLY A 87 -2.46 21.37 -7.93
C GLY A 87 -3.92 20.97 -8.11
N ARG A 88 -4.53 20.20 -7.19
CA ARG A 88 -5.97 19.88 -7.21
C ARG A 88 -6.69 20.45 -5.98
N SER A 89 -7.91 20.92 -6.19
CA SER A 89 -8.74 21.53 -5.14
C SER A 89 -9.26 20.51 -4.14
N SER A 90 -9.29 20.89 -2.85
CA SER A 90 -9.87 20.12 -1.75
C SER A 90 -11.40 19.98 -1.85
N THR A 91 -12.07 20.83 -2.63
CA THR A 91 -13.52 20.72 -2.88
C THR A 91 -13.91 19.45 -3.63
N ALA A 92 -12.95 18.76 -4.28
CA ALA A 92 -13.17 17.45 -4.89
C ALA A 92 -13.22 16.28 -3.88
N VAL A 93 -12.86 16.52 -2.61
CA VAL A 93 -12.81 15.50 -1.54
C VAL A 93 -14.20 15.23 -0.94
N SER A 94 -15.16 16.13 -1.18
CA SER A 94 -16.53 16.04 -0.66
C SER A 94 -17.50 15.64 -1.77
N GLU A 95 -17.51 14.36 -2.16
CA GLU A 95 -18.66 13.77 -2.83
C GLU A 95 -18.72 12.26 -2.53
N ARG A 96 -19.45 11.97 -1.44
CA ARG A 96 -20.35 10.83 -1.24
C ARG A 96 -20.02 9.55 -2.03
N PHE A 97 -19.67 8.51 -1.28
CA PHE A 97 -19.93 7.11 -1.61
C PHE A 97 -19.55 6.64 -3.04
N GLY A 98 -18.37 6.04 -3.15
CA GLY A 98 -18.19 4.90 -4.06
C GLY A 98 -17.33 5.12 -5.31
N VAL A 99 -16.95 6.36 -5.66
CA VAL A 99 -16.04 6.58 -6.80
C VAL A 99 -14.84 7.41 -6.36
N ALA A 100 -13.81 6.67 -5.97
CA ALA A 100 -12.42 7.06 -5.86
C ALA A 100 -12.01 7.93 -7.10
N LYS A 101 -12.03 9.27 -6.98
CA LYS A 101 -11.70 10.18 -8.10
C LYS A 101 -10.17 10.30 -8.25
N PRO A 102 -9.63 10.29 -9.49
CA PRO A 102 -8.22 10.59 -9.70
C PRO A 102 -7.91 11.98 -9.13
N GLY A 103 -6.88 12.09 -8.29
CA GLY A 103 -6.47 13.37 -7.70
C GLY A 103 -6.64 13.51 -6.20
N ILE A 104 -7.04 12.43 -5.54
CA ILE A 104 -6.98 12.27 -4.09
C ILE A 104 -5.87 11.26 -3.79
N LEU A 105 -5.07 11.54 -2.76
CA LEU A 105 -4.06 10.65 -2.22
C LEU A 105 -4.54 10.12 -0.88
N ASP A 106 -4.14 8.90 -0.57
CA ASP A 106 -4.25 8.36 0.78
C ASP A 106 -3.03 8.81 1.60
N LYS A 107 -3.26 9.47 2.73
CA LYS A 107 -2.25 9.81 3.73
C LYS A 107 -2.32 8.83 4.88
N TYR A 108 -1.24 8.09 5.10
CA TYR A 108 -1.05 7.17 6.21
C TYR A 108 -0.07 7.76 7.21
N VAL A 109 -0.44 7.75 8.49
CA VAL A 109 0.41 8.18 9.60
C VAL A 109 0.68 6.97 10.47
N PHE A 110 1.95 6.61 10.60
CA PHE A 110 2.46 5.52 11.40
C PHE A 110 3.26 6.04 12.58
N VAL A 111 3.34 5.21 13.62
CA VAL A 111 4.35 5.35 14.66
C VAL A 111 5.25 4.12 14.67
N THR A 112 6.53 4.31 14.89
CA THR A 112 7.45 3.20 15.11
C THR A 112 7.14 2.53 16.44
N ALA A 113 7.20 1.19 16.49
CA ALA A 113 6.83 0.45 17.68
C ALA A 113 7.71 0.80 18.89
N THR A 114 9.01 1.03 18.67
CA THR A 114 9.99 1.22 19.75
C THR A 114 10.27 2.70 20.02
N SER A 115 10.75 3.47 19.04
CA SER A 115 11.13 4.88 19.25
C SER A 115 9.97 5.86 19.33
N LYS A 116 8.75 5.44 18.91
CA LYS A 116 7.56 6.28 18.83
C LYS A 116 7.69 7.46 17.84
N ASP A 117 8.62 7.36 16.90
CA ASP A 117 8.76 8.33 15.82
C ASP A 117 7.56 8.27 14.88
N THR A 118 7.15 9.42 14.37
CA THR A 118 6.03 9.51 13.43
C THR A 118 6.52 9.46 11.99
N ILE A 119 5.98 8.52 11.21
CA ILE A 119 6.25 8.40 9.78
C ILE A 119 4.96 8.67 9.02
N THR A 120 5.00 9.62 8.07
CA THR A 120 3.85 9.92 7.21
C THR A 120 4.16 9.49 5.78
N LEU A 121 3.27 8.69 5.20
CA LEU A 121 3.36 8.26 3.80
C LEU A 121 2.13 8.73 3.01
N PHE A 122 2.36 9.14 1.78
CA PHE A 122 1.35 9.52 0.80
C PHE A 122 1.33 8.48 -0.32
N VAL A 123 0.14 7.97 -0.64
CA VAL A 123 -0.06 6.91 -1.62
C VAL A 123 -1.02 7.36 -2.71
N ASP A 124 -0.65 7.08 -3.95
CA ASP A 124 -1.47 7.26 -5.15
C ASP A 124 -1.85 5.90 -5.74
N ILE A 125 -3.13 5.55 -5.67
CA ILE A 125 -3.67 4.30 -6.22
C ILE A 125 -4.31 4.45 -7.61
N TYR A 126 -4.18 5.63 -8.24
CA TYR A 126 -4.82 5.96 -9.51
C TYR A 126 -3.82 6.06 -10.65
N ASN A 127 -2.65 6.62 -10.40
CA ASN A 127 -1.62 6.81 -11.41
C ASN A 127 -0.56 5.71 -11.35
N ARG A 128 -0.10 5.26 -12.52
CA ARG A 128 1.01 4.28 -12.61
C ARG A 128 2.35 5.01 -12.62
N SER A 129 3.33 4.46 -11.93
CA SER A 129 4.76 4.71 -12.15
C SER A 129 5.56 3.50 -11.65
N LYS A 130 6.89 3.56 -11.80
CA LYS A 130 7.77 2.63 -11.11
C LYS A 130 7.55 2.77 -9.60
N THR A 131 7.19 1.68 -8.95
CA THR A 131 7.08 1.60 -7.48
C THR A 131 8.48 1.35 -6.90
N MET A 132 8.79 2.04 -5.81
CA MET A 132 10.02 1.89 -5.03
C MET A 132 9.65 1.87 -3.54
N ILE A 133 10.59 1.50 -2.68
CA ILE A 133 10.48 1.62 -1.22
C ILE A 133 11.01 3.00 -0.79
N PRO A 134 10.29 3.79 0.03
CA PRO A 134 10.81 5.05 0.56
C PRO A 134 12.17 4.93 1.26
N ALA A 135 13.01 5.95 1.09
CA ALA A 135 14.34 5.99 1.70
C ALA A 135 14.26 5.83 3.23
N GLY A 136 15.09 4.96 3.82
CA GLY A 136 15.08 4.68 5.26
C GLY A 136 14.06 3.61 5.69
N LEU A 137 13.25 3.10 4.76
CA LEU A 137 12.41 1.92 4.95
C LEU A 137 12.96 0.73 4.18
N LYS A 138 12.51 -0.47 4.56
CA LYS A 138 12.69 -1.70 3.81
C LYS A 138 11.42 -2.55 3.90
N TYR A 139 11.32 -3.52 3.02
CA TYR A 139 10.22 -4.46 3.01
C TYR A 139 10.68 -5.79 3.62
N VAL A 140 9.95 -6.26 4.62
CA VAL A 140 10.05 -7.60 5.19
C VAL A 140 8.72 -8.28 4.95
N GLN A 141 8.75 -9.45 4.33
CA GLN A 141 7.53 -10.20 4.06
C GLN A 141 6.83 -10.50 5.40
N PRO A 142 5.59 -10.03 5.60
CA PRO A 142 4.84 -10.20 6.85
C PRO A 142 4.35 -11.64 7.04
#